data_AF-A0A2V8WHT5-F1
#
_entry.id   AF-A0A2V8WHT5-F1
#
_cell.length_a   1.000
_cell.length_b   1.000
_cell.length_c   1.000
_cell.angle_alpha   90.00
_cell.angle_beta   90.00
_cell.angle_gamma   90.00
#
_symmetry.space_group_name_H-M   'P 1'
#
loop_
_entity.id
_entity.type
_entity.pdbx_description
1 polymer ?
#
loop_
_entity_poly.entity_id
_entity_poly.type
_entity_poly.pdbx_seq_one_letter_code
_entity_poly.pdbx_strand_id
1 'polypeptide(L)'
;MRSKPGKFEMANRGTIFLDEIAEMSTHLQAKLLHVLQDHQYSRLGGRHLVETDVRVLAATNIDVQEAMKTGRFREDLYYRLNVLSINVPPLRERTAEIPLLFRHFLTKYSEKFGKMPPGPSKYLLDAAVNYPWPGNLRELENFVKRYVILEDDEGSLRELIEMSSTRQRTSPREEPTAPRELGLKALVRGLKDEAEAEAIADALEKTRWCRKDAAKMLGISYKALLYKMRQFNLDTPRARRSAAAPEAEEPASIVGTRRD
;
A
#
# COMPACT_ATOMS: atom_id res chain seq x y z
N MET A 1 -52.50 10.88 -20.92
CA MET A 1 -51.10 11.00 -20.43
C MET A 1 -50.23 10.05 -21.24
N ARG A 2 -49.20 10.55 -21.94
CA ARG A 2 -48.22 9.69 -22.63
C ARG A 2 -47.30 9.07 -21.59
N SER A 3 -47.29 7.73 -21.51
CA SER A 3 -46.40 7.01 -20.60
C SER A 3 -44.95 7.19 -21.05
N LYS A 4 -44.05 7.52 -20.11
CA LYS A 4 -42.62 7.66 -20.40
C LYS A 4 -42.04 6.25 -20.64
N PRO A 5 -41.32 6.03 -21.75
CA PRO A 5 -40.75 4.71 -22.05
C PRO A 5 -39.73 4.30 -20.98
N GLY A 6 -39.70 3.00 -20.67
CA GLY A 6 -38.73 2.41 -19.74
C GLY A 6 -37.33 2.30 -20.36
N LYS A 7 -36.31 2.01 -19.54
CA LYS A 7 -34.91 1.92 -20.01
C LYS A 7 -34.68 0.80 -21.04
N PHE A 8 -35.27 -0.39 -20.82
CA PHE A 8 -35.24 -1.49 -21.78
C PHE A 8 -35.96 -1.15 -23.09
N GLU A 9 -37.05 -0.37 -23.01
CA GLU A 9 -37.78 0.09 -24.20
C GLU A 9 -36.92 1.03 -25.04
N MET A 10 -36.23 1.97 -24.39
CA MET A 10 -35.33 2.92 -25.03
C MET A 10 -34.09 2.24 -25.63
N ALA A 11 -33.66 1.10 -25.06
CA ALA A 11 -32.48 0.37 -25.48
C ALA A 11 -32.79 -0.78 -26.46
N ASN A 12 -34.05 -0.96 -26.88
CA ASN A 12 -34.45 -2.03 -27.78
C ASN A 12 -33.67 -1.95 -29.11
N ARG A 13 -33.15 -3.10 -29.55
CA ARG A 13 -32.17 -3.27 -30.65
C ARG A 13 -30.88 -2.48 -30.46
N GLY A 14 -30.51 -2.22 -29.21
CA GLY A 14 -29.37 -1.41 -28.82
C GLY A 14 -28.59 -2.03 -27.66
N THR A 15 -27.96 -1.18 -26.85
CA THR A 15 -27.16 -1.59 -25.68
C THR A 15 -27.63 -0.86 -24.43
N ILE A 16 -27.74 -1.59 -23.33
CA ILE A 16 -27.94 -1.02 -21.99
C ILE A 16 -26.69 -1.23 -21.15
N PHE A 17 -26.25 -0.17 -20.48
CA PHE A 17 -25.17 -0.22 -19.50
C PHE A 17 -25.75 -0.10 -18.09
N LEU A 18 -25.46 -1.09 -17.25
CA LEU A 18 -25.91 -1.19 -15.86
C LEU A 18 -24.70 -1.02 -14.96
N ASP A 19 -24.54 0.18 -14.41
CA ASP A 19 -23.48 0.47 -13.44
C ASP A 19 -23.91 0.02 -12.03
N GLU A 20 -22.93 -0.35 -11.20
CA GLU A 20 -23.11 -0.79 -9.81
C GLU A 20 -24.19 -1.89 -9.65
N ILE A 21 -24.20 -2.89 -10.54
CA ILE A 21 -25.26 -3.92 -10.59
C ILE A 21 -25.42 -4.67 -9.25
N ALA A 22 -24.35 -4.81 -8.48
CA ALA A 22 -24.35 -5.54 -7.21
C ALA A 22 -25.04 -4.78 -6.06
N GLU A 23 -25.26 -3.47 -6.19
CA GLU A 23 -26.02 -2.65 -5.22
C GLU A 23 -27.54 -2.73 -5.47
N MET A 24 -27.96 -3.38 -6.56
CA MET A 24 -29.37 -3.55 -6.90
C MET A 24 -30.09 -4.41 -5.87
N SER A 25 -31.31 -4.02 -5.48
CA SER A 25 -32.13 -4.85 -4.59
C SER A 25 -32.45 -6.22 -5.21
N THR A 26 -32.55 -7.26 -4.37
CA THR A 26 -32.82 -8.64 -4.82
C THR A 26 -34.11 -8.77 -5.63
N HIS A 27 -35.13 -7.94 -5.35
CA HIS A 27 -36.36 -7.87 -6.13
C HIS A 27 -36.13 -7.37 -7.57
N LEU A 28 -35.30 -6.33 -7.73
CA LEU A 28 -34.94 -5.84 -9.05
C LEU A 28 -34.03 -6.82 -9.80
N GLN A 29 -33.13 -7.52 -9.08
CA GLN A 29 -32.33 -8.59 -9.65
C GLN A 29 -33.20 -9.71 -10.25
N ALA A 30 -34.26 -10.13 -9.55
CA ALA A 30 -35.21 -11.12 -10.06
C ALA A 30 -35.93 -10.63 -11.33
N LYS A 31 -36.36 -9.37 -11.36
CA LYS A 31 -36.97 -8.79 -12.57
C LYS A 31 -35.99 -8.72 -13.73
N LEU A 32 -34.74 -8.31 -13.48
CA LEU A 32 -33.70 -8.27 -14.49
C LEU A 32 -33.43 -9.67 -15.06
N LEU A 33 -33.35 -10.68 -14.19
CA LEU A 33 -33.19 -12.08 -14.61
C LEU A 33 -34.31 -12.51 -15.57
N HIS A 34 -35.57 -12.20 -15.28
CA HIS A 34 -36.68 -12.50 -16.19
C HIS A 34 -36.51 -11.83 -17.56
N VAL A 35 -36.12 -10.55 -17.60
CA VAL A 35 -35.88 -9.87 -18.89
C VAL A 35 -34.73 -10.52 -19.65
N LEU A 36 -33.66 -10.91 -18.96
CA LEU A 36 -32.50 -11.55 -19.58
C LEU A 36 -32.78 -12.97 -20.06
N GLN A 37 -33.71 -13.69 -19.42
CA GLN A 37 -34.10 -15.06 -19.76
C GLN A 37 -35.13 -15.09 -20.90
N ASP A 38 -36.22 -14.35 -20.74
CA ASP A 38 -37.41 -14.43 -21.60
C ASP A 38 -37.40 -13.40 -22.73
N HIS A 39 -36.46 -12.43 -22.70
CA HIS A 39 -36.43 -11.29 -23.63
C HIS A 39 -37.73 -10.50 -23.65
N GLN A 40 -38.47 -10.53 -22.53
CA GLN A 40 -39.77 -9.93 -22.37
C GLN A 40 -39.89 -9.27 -21.00
N TYR A 41 -40.69 -8.22 -20.92
CA TYR A 41 -41.02 -7.56 -19.65
C TYR A 41 -42.41 -6.92 -19.69
N SER A 42 -42.98 -6.65 -18.52
CA SER A 42 -44.21 -5.87 -18.38
C SER A 42 -43.92 -4.48 -17.82
N ARG A 43 -44.69 -3.48 -18.27
CA ARG A 43 -44.65 -2.15 -17.66
C ARG A 43 -45.19 -2.22 -16.23
N LEU A 44 -44.78 -1.28 -15.37
CA LEU A 44 -45.37 -1.16 -14.04
C LEU A 44 -46.89 -0.96 -14.16
N GLY A 45 -47.68 -1.88 -13.59
CA GLY A 45 -49.15 -1.89 -13.70
C GLY A 45 -49.70 -2.35 -15.06
N GLY A 46 -48.83 -2.65 -16.04
CA GLY A 46 -49.22 -3.17 -17.34
C GLY A 46 -49.41 -4.69 -17.30
N ARG A 47 -50.42 -5.18 -18.01
CA ARG A 47 -50.68 -6.64 -18.16
C ARG A 47 -50.09 -7.23 -19.44
N HIS A 48 -49.64 -6.36 -20.36
CA HIS A 48 -49.05 -6.77 -21.63
C HIS A 48 -47.54 -6.97 -21.49
N LEU A 49 -47.06 -8.08 -22.05
CA LEU A 49 -45.64 -8.34 -22.25
C LEU A 49 -45.14 -7.53 -23.45
N VAL A 50 -43.92 -7.02 -23.32
CA VAL A 50 -43.20 -6.27 -24.34
C VAL A 50 -41.90 -7.01 -24.60
N GLU A 51 -41.68 -7.39 -25.86
CA GLU A 51 -40.43 -8.01 -26.29
C GLU A 51 -39.30 -6.98 -26.37
N THR A 52 -38.09 -7.44 -26.06
CA THR A 52 -36.89 -6.60 -26.04
C THR A 52 -35.67 -7.38 -26.51
N ASP A 53 -34.95 -6.79 -27.44
CA ASP A 53 -33.67 -7.30 -27.92
C ASP A 53 -32.59 -6.31 -27.52
N VAL A 54 -31.83 -6.60 -26.46
CA VAL A 54 -30.89 -5.64 -25.87
C VAL A 54 -29.59 -6.34 -25.53
N ARG A 55 -28.47 -5.77 -25.98
CA ARG A 55 -27.15 -6.13 -25.46
C ARG A 55 -26.95 -5.53 -24.08
N VAL A 56 -26.67 -6.35 -23.09
CA VAL A 56 -26.44 -5.89 -21.71
C VAL A 56 -24.95 -5.82 -21.40
N LEU A 57 -24.51 -4.67 -20.91
CA LEU A 57 -23.20 -4.46 -20.31
C LEU A 57 -23.42 -4.12 -18.83
N ALA A 58 -22.72 -4.80 -17.92
CA ALA A 58 -22.84 -4.56 -16.50
C ALA A 58 -21.47 -4.27 -15.88
N ALA A 59 -21.44 -3.39 -14.89
CA ALA A 59 -20.24 -3.07 -14.11
C ALA A 59 -20.56 -3.13 -12.61
N THR A 60 -19.54 -3.43 -11.82
CA THR A 60 -19.60 -3.48 -10.36
C THR A 60 -18.23 -3.21 -9.75
N ASN A 61 -18.22 -2.56 -8.61
CA ASN A 61 -17.05 -2.36 -7.76
C ASN A 61 -17.03 -3.30 -6.54
N ILE A 62 -18.09 -4.08 -6.33
CA ILE A 62 -18.19 -5.08 -5.26
C ILE A 62 -17.65 -6.41 -5.75
N ASP A 63 -16.95 -7.13 -4.87
CA ASP A 63 -16.64 -8.54 -5.07
C ASP A 63 -17.94 -9.35 -5.17
N VAL A 64 -18.26 -9.76 -6.41
CA VAL A 64 -19.49 -10.47 -6.71
C VAL A 64 -19.52 -11.86 -6.05
N GLN A 65 -18.38 -12.51 -5.86
CA GLN A 65 -18.31 -13.81 -5.20
C GLN A 65 -18.73 -13.68 -3.74
N GLU A 66 -18.26 -12.65 -3.05
CA GLU A 66 -18.68 -12.36 -1.68
C GLU A 66 -20.13 -11.87 -1.60
N ALA A 67 -20.58 -11.09 -2.58
CA ALA A 67 -21.97 -10.65 -2.66
C ALA A 67 -22.94 -11.85 -2.84
N MET A 68 -22.55 -12.88 -3.58
CA MET A 68 -23.30 -14.13 -3.72
C MET A 68 -23.34 -14.92 -2.42
N LYS A 69 -22.18 -15.13 -1.77
CA LYS A 69 -22.09 -15.84 -0.47
C LYS A 69 -22.95 -15.21 0.62
N THR A 70 -23.02 -13.88 0.63
CA THR A 70 -23.81 -13.10 1.60
C THR A 70 -25.28 -12.94 1.20
N GLY A 71 -25.72 -13.52 0.08
CA GLY A 71 -27.10 -13.43 -0.41
C GLY A 71 -27.53 -12.06 -0.91
N ARG A 72 -26.59 -11.12 -1.06
CA ARG A 72 -26.85 -9.77 -1.60
C ARG A 72 -26.96 -9.78 -3.11
N PHE A 73 -26.31 -10.73 -3.78
CA PHE A 73 -26.39 -10.92 -5.22
C PHE A 73 -26.84 -12.33 -5.57
N ARG A 74 -27.76 -12.48 -6.51
CA ARG A 74 -28.25 -13.80 -6.91
C ARG A 74 -27.28 -14.50 -7.86
N GLU A 75 -27.00 -15.76 -7.57
CA GLU A 75 -26.12 -16.60 -8.39
C GLU A 75 -26.68 -16.80 -9.81
N ASP A 76 -28.00 -17.00 -9.95
CA ASP A 76 -28.65 -17.19 -11.26
C ASP A 76 -28.50 -15.97 -12.18
N LEU A 77 -28.60 -14.77 -11.64
CA LEU A 77 -28.34 -13.53 -12.36
C LEU A 77 -26.85 -13.40 -12.73
N TYR A 78 -25.94 -13.74 -11.81
CA TYR A 78 -24.50 -13.71 -12.08
C TYR A 78 -24.15 -14.56 -13.30
N TYR A 79 -24.58 -15.82 -13.36
CA TYR A 79 -24.25 -16.70 -14.49
C TYR A 79 -24.89 -16.26 -15.81
N ARG A 80 -26.00 -15.53 -15.78
CA ARG A 80 -26.62 -14.95 -17.00
C ARG A 80 -25.87 -13.71 -17.51
N LEU A 81 -25.28 -12.92 -16.62
CA LEU A 81 -24.50 -11.72 -16.97
C LEU A 81 -23.04 -12.04 -17.30
N ASN A 82 -22.43 -12.96 -16.56
CA ASN A 82 -21.00 -13.28 -16.61
C ASN A 82 -20.64 -14.20 -17.78
N VAL A 83 -21.03 -13.82 -18.99
CA VAL A 83 -20.64 -14.51 -20.23
C VAL A 83 -19.22 -14.12 -20.63
N LEU A 84 -18.90 -12.83 -20.54
CA LEU A 84 -17.57 -12.28 -20.76
C LEU A 84 -17.27 -11.26 -19.66
N SER A 85 -16.19 -11.48 -18.93
CA SER A 85 -15.75 -10.59 -17.85
C SER A 85 -14.47 -9.85 -18.24
N ILE A 86 -14.45 -8.55 -17.97
CA ILE A 86 -13.26 -7.70 -18.12
C ILE A 86 -12.93 -7.15 -16.74
N ASN A 87 -11.80 -7.58 -16.19
CA ASN A 87 -11.29 -7.02 -14.95
C ASN A 87 -10.53 -5.72 -15.26
N VAL A 88 -10.98 -4.61 -14.68
CA VAL A 88 -10.31 -3.31 -14.85
C VAL A 88 -9.38 -3.09 -13.65
N PRO A 89 -8.04 -3.12 -13.85
CA PRO A 89 -7.11 -3.00 -12.73
C PRO A 89 -7.17 -1.59 -12.12
N PRO A 90 -7.02 -1.46 -10.80
CA PRO A 90 -6.92 -0.17 -10.14
C PRO A 90 -5.66 0.59 -10.57
N LEU A 91 -5.66 1.92 -10.44
CA LEU A 91 -4.55 2.77 -10.90
C LEU A 91 -3.19 2.39 -10.28
N ARG A 92 -3.17 1.93 -9.03
CA ARG A 92 -1.97 1.42 -8.34
C ARG A 92 -1.28 0.23 -9.01
N GLU A 93 -2.00 -0.54 -9.84
CA GLU A 93 -1.43 -1.67 -10.59
C GLU A 93 -0.93 -1.25 -11.99
N ARG A 94 -1.20 0.01 -12.39
CA ARG A 94 -0.84 0.58 -13.69
C ARG A 94 -0.20 1.97 -13.52
N THR A 95 0.75 2.07 -12.61
CA THR A 95 1.42 3.34 -12.26
C THR A 95 2.15 3.98 -13.43
N ALA A 96 2.58 3.18 -14.42
CA ALA A 96 3.18 3.67 -15.66
C ALA A 96 2.24 4.57 -16.50
N GLU A 97 0.92 4.45 -16.31
CA GLU A 97 -0.07 5.30 -16.99
C GLU A 97 -0.21 6.67 -16.30
N ILE A 98 0.19 6.81 -15.03
CA ILE A 98 -0.02 8.03 -14.23
C ILE A 98 0.54 9.28 -14.90
N PRO A 99 1.79 9.32 -15.41
CA PRO A 99 2.33 10.53 -16.05
C PRO A 99 1.53 10.93 -17.31
N LEU A 100 1.04 9.96 -18.08
CA LEU A 100 0.23 10.22 -19.28
C LEU A 100 -1.15 10.77 -18.89
N LEU A 101 -1.82 10.13 -17.92
CA LEU A 101 -3.11 10.56 -17.39
C LEU A 101 -3.03 11.94 -16.75
N PHE A 102 -1.95 12.22 -16.00
CA PHE A 102 -1.70 13.52 -15.40
C PHE A 102 -1.64 14.61 -16.47
N ARG A 103 -0.83 14.42 -17.52
CA ARG A 103 -0.74 15.38 -18.64
C ARG A 103 -2.05 15.54 -19.39
N HIS A 104 -2.81 14.46 -19.56
CA HIS A 104 -4.14 14.53 -20.17
C HIS A 104 -5.08 15.42 -19.35
N PHE A 105 -5.20 15.19 -18.05
CA PHE A 105 -6.05 16.01 -17.17
C PHE A 105 -5.55 17.45 -17.05
N LEU A 106 -4.23 17.65 -17.01
CA LEU A 106 -3.60 18.96 -17.00
C LEU A 106 -4.05 19.78 -18.21
N THR A 107 -3.94 19.21 -19.41
CA THR A 107 -4.37 19.87 -20.66
C THR A 107 -5.88 20.16 -20.64
N LYS A 108 -6.70 19.14 -20.35
CA LYS A 108 -8.16 19.24 -20.27
C LYS A 108 -8.62 20.36 -19.33
N TYR A 109 -8.01 20.48 -18.15
CA TYR A 109 -8.41 21.48 -17.16
C TYR A 109 -7.81 22.86 -17.42
N SER A 110 -6.61 22.94 -17.99
CA SER A 110 -6.02 24.23 -18.38
C SER A 110 -6.86 24.90 -19.46
N GLU A 111 -7.29 24.15 -20.47
CA GLU A 111 -8.22 24.62 -21.50
C GLU A 111 -9.57 25.05 -20.89
N LYS A 112 -10.14 24.21 -20.02
CA LYS A 112 -11.43 24.50 -19.37
C LYS A 112 -11.41 25.77 -18.52
N PHE A 113 -10.28 26.10 -17.90
CA PHE A 113 -10.13 27.27 -17.05
C PHE A 113 -9.49 28.47 -17.76
N GLY A 114 -9.17 28.35 -19.06
CA GLY A 114 -8.50 29.42 -19.82
C GLY A 114 -7.10 29.75 -19.30
N LYS A 115 -6.41 28.75 -18.74
CA LYS A 115 -5.06 28.87 -18.16
C LYS A 115 -4.02 28.23 -19.06
N MET A 116 -2.78 28.69 -18.97
CA MET A 116 -1.65 28.00 -19.60
C MET A 116 -1.34 26.72 -18.79
N PRO A 117 -1.08 25.56 -19.43
CA PRO A 117 -0.78 24.33 -18.69
C PRO A 117 0.49 24.50 -17.83
N PRO A 118 0.40 24.45 -16.49
CA PRO A 118 1.58 24.53 -15.65
C PRO A 118 2.43 23.28 -15.86
N GLY A 119 3.75 23.45 -15.95
CA GLY A 119 4.68 22.33 -16.06
C GLY A 119 4.93 21.73 -14.68
N PRO A 120 4.43 20.51 -14.36
CA PRO A 120 4.68 19.90 -13.07
C PRO A 120 6.15 19.57 -12.90
N SER A 121 6.68 19.83 -11.70
CA SER A 121 8.05 19.45 -11.39
C SER A 121 8.21 17.93 -11.44
N LYS A 122 9.45 17.48 -11.66
CA LYS A 122 9.77 16.05 -11.63
C LYS A 122 9.42 15.43 -10.27
N TYR A 123 9.67 16.15 -9.18
CA TYR A 123 9.37 15.70 -7.83
C TYR A 123 7.86 15.49 -7.61
N LEU A 124 7.03 16.40 -8.13
CA LEU A 124 5.58 16.26 -8.07
C LEU A 124 5.09 15.03 -8.85
N LEU A 125 5.60 14.83 -10.07
CA LEU A 125 5.24 13.66 -10.89
C LEU A 125 5.72 12.35 -10.24
N ASP A 126 6.94 12.31 -9.71
CA ASP A 126 7.48 11.14 -9.02
C ASP A 126 6.65 10.83 -7.75
N ALA A 127 6.25 11.85 -6.99
CA ALA A 127 5.35 11.68 -5.84
C ALA A 127 3.97 11.16 -6.27
N ALA A 128 3.42 11.68 -7.37
CA ALA A 128 2.15 11.22 -7.92
C ALA A 128 2.22 9.76 -8.38
N VAL A 129 3.34 9.32 -8.99
CA VAL A 129 3.54 7.92 -9.40
C VAL A 129 3.59 6.98 -8.19
N ASN A 130 4.22 7.41 -7.10
CA ASN A 130 4.37 6.62 -5.88
C ASN A 130 3.13 6.64 -4.97
N TYR A 131 2.18 7.55 -5.21
CA TYR A 131 0.93 7.60 -4.45
C TYR A 131 -0.04 6.49 -4.92
N PRO A 132 -0.69 5.73 -4.00
CA PRO A 132 -1.51 4.58 -4.37
C PRO A 132 -2.85 4.90 -5.04
N TRP A 133 -3.27 6.17 -5.11
CA TRP A 133 -4.57 6.59 -5.69
C TRP A 133 -5.75 5.67 -5.36
N PRO A 134 -6.12 5.51 -4.09
CA PRO A 134 -7.24 4.69 -3.64
C PRO A 134 -8.61 5.14 -4.17
N GLY A 135 -8.81 6.42 -4.45
CA GLY A 135 -9.97 6.90 -5.22
C GLY A 135 -9.77 6.78 -6.75
N ASN A 136 -8.70 6.10 -7.17
CA ASN A 136 -8.36 5.73 -8.53
C ASN A 136 -8.28 6.97 -9.45
N LEU A 137 -8.64 6.83 -10.73
CA LEU A 137 -8.65 7.92 -11.69
C LEU A 137 -9.43 9.16 -11.20
N ARG A 138 -10.50 9.00 -10.41
CA ARG A 138 -11.28 10.13 -9.89
C ARG A 138 -10.47 10.97 -8.91
N GLU A 139 -9.66 10.34 -8.05
CA GLU A 139 -8.80 11.05 -7.12
C GLU A 139 -7.65 11.76 -7.85
N LEU A 140 -7.00 11.07 -8.80
CA LEU A 140 -5.97 11.68 -9.65
C LEU A 140 -6.52 12.88 -10.42
N GLU A 141 -7.68 12.72 -11.06
CA GLU A 141 -8.33 13.79 -11.83
C GLU A 141 -8.63 15.00 -10.94
N ASN A 142 -9.17 14.78 -9.74
CA ASN A 142 -9.45 15.86 -8.80
C ASN A 142 -8.18 16.54 -8.29
N PHE A 143 -7.11 15.79 -8.06
CA PHE A 143 -5.82 16.33 -7.68
C PHE A 143 -5.26 17.24 -8.79
N VAL A 144 -5.20 16.76 -10.03
CA VAL A 144 -4.70 17.55 -11.17
C VAL A 144 -5.57 18.78 -11.41
N LYS A 145 -6.89 18.65 -11.25
CA LYS A 145 -7.81 19.79 -11.33
C LYS A 145 -7.50 20.85 -10.27
N ARG A 146 -7.22 20.46 -9.01
CA ARG A 146 -6.79 21.40 -7.96
C ARG A 146 -5.44 22.04 -8.29
N TYR A 147 -4.48 21.25 -8.76
CA TYR A 147 -3.16 21.73 -9.18
C TYR A 147 -3.27 22.84 -10.25
N VAL A 148 -4.11 22.67 -11.28
CA VAL A 148 -4.34 23.72 -12.31
C VAL A 148 -5.01 24.97 -11.74
N ILE A 149 -5.90 24.82 -10.76
CA ILE A 149 -6.59 25.97 -10.15
C ILE A 149 -5.63 26.79 -9.29
N LEU A 150 -4.83 26.11 -8.47
CA LEU A 150 -3.92 26.73 -7.51
C LEU A 150 -2.61 27.22 -8.13
N GLU A 151 -2.15 26.57 -9.20
CA GLU A 151 -0.85 26.84 -9.84
C GLU A 151 0.33 26.74 -8.86
N ASP A 152 0.21 25.88 -7.85
CA ASP A 152 1.18 25.72 -6.76
C ASP A 152 1.76 24.31 -6.76
N ASP A 153 2.98 24.19 -7.29
CA ASP A 153 3.71 22.92 -7.38
C ASP A 153 4.20 22.44 -6.01
N GLU A 154 4.75 23.35 -5.18
CA GLU A 154 5.23 23.00 -3.85
C GLU A 154 4.08 22.60 -2.92
N GLY A 155 2.97 23.35 -2.95
CA GLY A 155 1.78 23.04 -2.17
C GLY A 155 1.16 21.70 -2.56
N SER A 156 1.08 21.41 -3.86
CA SER A 156 0.56 20.14 -4.37
C SER A 156 1.47 18.95 -4.02
N LEU A 157 2.79 19.15 -4.01
CA LEU A 157 3.73 18.14 -3.55
C LEU A 157 3.55 17.86 -2.05
N ARG A 158 3.40 18.90 -1.22
CA ARG A 158 3.13 18.76 0.21
C ARG A 158 1.81 18.02 0.46
N GLU A 159 0.75 18.35 -0.30
CA GLU A 159 -0.55 17.68 -0.23
C GLU A 159 -0.39 16.16 -0.43
N LEU A 160 0.36 15.71 -1.46
CA LEU A 160 0.60 14.28 -1.68
C LEU A 160 1.36 13.60 -0.53
N ILE A 161 2.35 14.29 0.04
CA ILE A 161 3.13 13.77 1.19
C ILE A 161 2.24 13.67 2.43
N GLU A 162 1.37 14.64 2.68
CA GLU A 162 0.40 14.62 3.78
C GLU A 162 -0.67 13.55 3.60
N MET A 163 -1.19 13.40 2.37
CA MET A 163 -2.16 12.36 2.01
C MET A 163 -1.58 10.95 2.18
N SER A 164 -0.29 10.75 1.91
CA SER A 164 0.38 9.45 2.10
C SER A 164 0.64 9.15 3.58
N SER A 165 1.10 10.14 4.36
CA SER A 165 1.39 9.98 5.79
C SER A 165 0.13 9.83 6.65
N THR A 166 -0.97 10.52 6.32
CA THR A 166 -2.26 10.39 7.02
C THR A 166 -2.80 8.97 6.86
N ARG A 167 -2.65 8.37 5.67
CA ARG A 167 -3.11 6.99 5.41
C ARG A 167 -2.30 5.94 6.17
N GLN A 168 -1.00 6.11 6.31
CA GLN A 168 -0.16 5.22 7.14
C GLN A 168 -0.62 5.18 8.60
N ARG A 169 -1.35 6.20 9.07
CA ARG A 169 -1.90 6.25 10.43
C ARG A 169 -3.29 5.62 10.56
N THR A 170 -4.04 5.46 9.46
CA THR A 170 -5.46 5.04 9.49
C THR A 170 -5.71 3.62 8.96
N SER A 171 -4.73 2.97 8.33
CA SER A 171 -4.85 1.56 7.95
C SER A 171 -4.91 0.67 9.19
N PRO A 172 -5.89 -0.26 9.32
CA PRO A 172 -5.83 -1.32 10.31
C PRO A 172 -4.53 -2.07 10.09
N ARG A 173 -3.73 -2.15 11.15
CA ARG A 173 -2.44 -2.83 11.15
C ARG A 173 -2.69 -4.30 10.84
N GLU A 174 -2.57 -4.70 9.58
CA GLU A 174 -2.24 -6.08 9.24
C GLU A 174 -0.96 -6.41 10.02
N GLU A 175 -0.99 -7.53 10.73
CA GLU A 175 0.14 -7.94 11.55
C GLU A 175 1.42 -7.94 10.70
N PRO A 176 2.50 -7.31 11.18
CA PRO A 176 3.71 -7.22 10.39
C PRO A 176 4.33 -8.60 10.25
N THR A 177 4.20 -9.18 9.05
CA THR A 177 5.25 -10.06 8.55
C THR A 177 6.55 -9.26 8.54
N ALA A 178 7.63 -9.91 9.00
CA ALA A 178 8.83 -9.28 9.53
C ALA A 178 9.43 -8.15 8.65
N PRO A 179 10.05 -7.11 9.25
CA PRO A 179 10.36 -5.86 8.58
C PRO A 179 11.67 -5.94 7.79
N ARG A 180 11.62 -5.51 6.52
CA ARG A 180 12.81 -5.09 5.75
C ARG A 180 12.75 -3.59 5.51
N GLU A 181 12.96 -2.80 6.55
CA GLU A 181 13.42 -1.40 6.41
C GLU A 181 14.35 -1.06 7.59
N LEU A 182 15.64 -1.32 7.39
CA LEU A 182 16.73 -0.70 8.14
C LEU A 182 16.79 0.79 7.74
N GLY A 183 15.83 1.58 8.24
CA GLY A 183 15.82 3.03 8.06
C GLY A 183 16.87 3.71 8.93
N LEU A 184 17.26 4.93 8.55
CA LEU A 184 18.23 5.81 9.23
C LEU A 184 18.11 5.87 10.77
N LYS A 185 16.91 5.65 11.32
CA LYS A 185 16.66 5.53 12.77
C LYS A 185 17.35 4.32 13.43
N ALA A 186 17.42 3.17 12.74
CA ALA A 186 18.14 1.99 13.21
C ALA A 186 19.66 2.22 13.17
N LEU A 187 20.15 2.93 12.15
CA LEU A 187 21.56 3.31 12.04
C LEU A 187 21.97 4.29 13.16
N VAL A 188 21.17 5.32 13.41
CA VAL A 188 21.39 6.29 14.50
C VAL A 188 21.24 5.64 15.88
N ARG A 189 20.34 4.66 16.02
CA ARG A 189 20.21 3.89 17.27
C ARG A 189 21.42 2.99 17.49
N GLY A 190 21.89 2.29 16.45
CA GLY A 190 23.10 1.47 16.50
C GLY A 190 24.35 2.26 16.89
N LEU A 191 24.56 3.44 16.28
CA LEU A 191 25.69 4.32 16.62
C LEU A 191 25.63 4.83 18.06
N LYS A 192 24.43 5.13 18.58
CA LYS A 192 24.25 5.52 19.99
C LYS A 192 24.50 4.35 20.93
N ASP A 193 24.02 3.17 20.58
CA ASP A 193 24.17 1.95 21.37
C ASP A 193 25.65 1.51 21.42
N GLU A 194 26.40 1.66 20.32
CA GLU A 194 27.85 1.40 20.25
C GLU A 194 28.65 2.38 21.11
N ALA A 195 28.39 3.69 20.99
CA ALA A 195 29.07 4.71 21.79
C ALA A 195 28.75 4.58 23.29
N GLU A 196 27.52 4.21 23.64
CA GLU A 196 27.13 3.93 25.03
C GLU A 196 27.81 2.67 25.57
N ALA A 197 27.91 1.60 24.76
CA ALA A 197 28.59 0.37 25.17
C ALA A 197 30.09 0.60 25.40
N GLU A 198 30.75 1.36 24.54
CA GLU A 198 32.17 1.71 24.67
C GLU A 198 32.44 2.57 25.92
N ALA A 199 31.61 3.59 26.16
CA ALA A 199 31.73 4.43 27.35
C ALA A 199 31.53 3.63 28.66
N ILE A 200 30.61 2.66 28.65
CA ILE A 200 30.38 1.78 29.80
C ILE A 200 31.56 0.83 30.01
N ALA A 201 32.14 0.26 28.94
CA ALA A 201 33.29 -0.62 29.02
C ALA A 201 34.53 0.11 29.56
N ASP A 202 34.84 1.30 29.06
CA ASP A 202 35.97 2.12 29.50
C ASP A 202 35.83 2.56 30.97
N ALA A 203 34.63 2.97 31.40
CA ALA A 203 34.37 3.30 32.79
C ALA A 203 34.51 2.07 33.73
N LEU A 204 34.09 0.88 33.27
CA LEU A 204 34.31 -0.37 34.01
C LEU A 204 35.79 -0.71 34.11
N GLU A 205 36.60 -0.53 33.06
CA GLU A 205 38.04 -0.80 33.12
C GLU A 205 38.78 0.18 34.05
N LYS A 206 38.51 1.48 33.95
CA LYS A 206 39.10 2.53 34.80
C LYS A 206 38.78 2.35 36.28
N THR A 207 37.62 1.75 36.59
CA THR A 207 37.20 1.46 37.96
C THR A 207 37.50 0.03 38.40
N ARG A 208 38.32 -0.72 37.63
CA ARG A 208 38.66 -2.14 37.88
C ARG A 208 37.42 -3.01 38.11
N TRP A 209 36.38 -2.77 37.31
CA TRP A 209 35.09 -3.45 37.32
C TRP A 209 34.27 -3.25 38.61
N CYS A 210 34.58 -2.22 39.40
CA CYS A 210 33.74 -1.80 40.51
C CYS A 210 32.47 -1.11 39.97
N ARG A 211 31.40 -1.88 39.79
CA ARG A 211 30.13 -1.44 39.18
C ARG A 211 29.50 -0.23 39.89
N LYS A 212 29.68 -0.08 41.21
CA LYS A 212 29.13 1.08 41.95
C LYS A 212 29.88 2.37 41.60
N ASP A 213 31.20 2.28 41.43
CA ASP A 213 32.04 3.44 41.12
C ASP A 213 31.96 3.78 39.63
N ALA A 214 31.83 2.78 38.75
CA ALA A 214 31.54 2.98 37.33
C ALA A 214 30.21 3.72 37.12
N ALA A 215 29.14 3.35 37.86
CA ALA A 215 27.85 4.03 37.77
C ALA A 215 27.95 5.50 38.19
N LYS A 216 28.72 5.79 39.26
CA LYS A 216 28.98 7.17 39.72
C LYS A 216 29.81 7.95 38.70
N MET A 217 30.85 7.34 38.12
CA MET A 217 31.71 7.96 37.11
C MET A 217 30.94 8.31 35.83
N LEU A 218 29.97 7.47 35.45
CA LEU A 218 29.08 7.69 34.30
C LEU A 218 27.87 8.58 34.64
N GLY A 219 27.69 8.99 35.89
CA GLY A 219 26.56 9.83 36.32
C GLY A 219 25.18 9.16 36.22
N ILE A 220 25.13 7.82 36.17
CA ILE A 220 23.87 7.06 36.04
C ILE A 220 23.56 6.27 37.31
N SER A 221 22.28 5.93 37.50
CA SER A 221 21.91 5.08 38.63
C SER A 221 22.53 3.68 38.50
N TYR A 222 22.88 3.07 39.65
CA TYR A 222 23.43 1.71 39.68
C TYR A 222 22.53 0.68 38.97
N LYS A 223 21.20 0.83 39.11
CA LYS A 223 20.21 -0.04 38.45
C LYS A 223 20.23 0.16 36.92
N ALA A 224 20.41 1.39 36.44
CA ALA A 224 20.53 1.69 35.01
C ALA A 224 21.81 1.10 34.42
N LEU A 225 22.93 1.17 35.15
CA LEU A 225 24.18 0.54 34.73
C LEU A 225 24.01 -0.99 34.57
N LEU A 226 23.42 -1.67 35.56
CA LEU A 226 23.20 -3.12 35.51
C LEU A 226 22.25 -3.57 34.39
N TYR A 227 21.31 -2.70 33.98
CA TYR A 227 20.44 -2.94 32.84
C TYR A 227 21.22 -2.82 31.53
N LYS A 228 21.99 -1.74 31.36
CA LYS A 228 22.81 -1.50 30.17
C LYS A 228 23.94 -2.52 30.00
N MET A 229 24.58 -2.95 31.09
CA MET A 229 25.59 -4.04 31.05
C MET A 229 24.99 -5.35 30.52
N ARG A 230 23.77 -5.70 30.93
CA ARG A 230 23.05 -6.87 30.40
C ARG A 230 22.61 -6.69 28.95
N GLN A 231 22.18 -5.48 28.59
CA GLN A 231 21.78 -5.13 27.22
C GLN A 231 22.95 -5.27 26.23
N PHE A 232 24.18 -4.96 26.65
CA PHE A 232 25.38 -5.03 25.82
C PHE A 232 26.27 -6.25 26.09
N ASN A 233 25.78 -7.24 26.86
CA ASN A 233 26.52 -8.46 27.24
C ASN A 233 27.90 -8.20 27.88
N LEU A 234 28.04 -7.12 28.66
CA LEU A 234 29.27 -6.74 29.37
C LEU A 234 29.36 -7.45 30.73
N ASP A 235 29.47 -8.79 30.71
CA ASP A 235 29.52 -9.62 31.92
C ASP A 235 30.94 -10.14 32.23
N THR A 236 31.68 -9.33 33.00
CA THR A 236 32.90 -9.66 33.78
C THR A 236 34.15 -10.21 33.04
N PRO A 237 35.36 -9.81 33.47
CA PRO A 237 36.62 -10.06 32.75
C PRO A 237 37.20 -11.45 33.05
N ARG A 238 36.48 -12.52 32.71
CA ARG A 238 37.04 -13.89 32.80
C ARG A 238 36.83 -14.76 31.55
N ALA A 239 36.08 -14.31 30.54
CA ALA A 239 35.82 -15.12 29.34
C ALA A 239 36.72 -14.83 28.12
N ARG A 240 37.52 -13.75 28.11
CA ARG A 240 38.36 -13.39 26.94
C ARG A 240 39.79 -13.98 26.94
N ARG A 241 40.18 -14.76 27.94
CA ARG A 241 41.57 -15.26 28.09
C ARG A 241 41.79 -16.73 27.72
N SER A 242 40.78 -17.45 27.22
CA SER A 242 40.87 -18.87 26.87
C SER A 242 40.64 -19.20 25.38
N ALA A 243 40.69 -18.22 24.49
CA ALA A 243 40.51 -18.42 23.03
C ALA A 243 41.75 -18.05 22.20
N ALA A 244 42.94 -18.02 22.81
CA ALA A 244 44.21 -17.78 22.12
C ALA A 244 45.28 -18.75 22.63
N ALA A 245 45.18 -20.00 22.21
CA ALA A 245 46.33 -20.89 22.08
C ALA A 245 46.57 -21.05 20.57
N PRO A 246 47.75 -20.70 20.03
CA PRO A 246 48.01 -20.84 18.60
C PRO A 246 48.36 -22.28 18.26
N GLU A 247 47.81 -22.73 17.13
CA GLU A 247 48.15 -23.96 16.43
C GLU A 247 49.64 -24.01 16.12
N ALA A 248 50.23 -25.18 16.30
CA ALA A 248 51.61 -25.48 15.94
C ALA A 248 51.73 -25.58 14.41
N GLU A 249 52.50 -24.65 13.81
CA GLU A 249 53.10 -24.82 12.49
C GLU A 249 54.55 -25.29 12.68
N GLU A 250 54.82 -26.54 12.29
CA GLU A 250 56.18 -26.97 11.93
C GLU A 250 56.52 -26.46 10.53
N PRO A 251 57.77 -26.02 10.32
CA PRO A 251 58.47 -26.45 9.11
C PRO A 251 59.84 -27.05 9.39
N ALA A 252 60.12 -28.12 8.65
CA ALA A 252 61.36 -28.87 8.59
C ALA A 252 62.53 -28.05 8.01
N SER A 253 63.76 -28.27 8.53
CA SER A 253 64.91 -28.72 7.72
C SER A 253 66.20 -28.91 8.55
N ILE A 254 66.74 -30.14 8.64
CA ILE A 254 67.90 -30.77 7.95
C ILE A 254 69.26 -30.63 8.71
N VAL A 255 69.96 -31.78 8.79
CA VAL A 255 71.40 -32.08 9.05
C VAL A 255 71.77 -32.26 10.52
N GLY A 256 71.94 -33.49 11.02
CA GLY A 256 73.16 -34.31 10.93
C GLY A 256 73.76 -34.40 12.35
N THR A 257 74.13 -35.54 12.94
CA THR A 257 75.37 -36.27 12.67
C THR A 257 75.45 -37.44 13.68
N ARG A 258 75.54 -38.68 13.18
CA ARG A 258 76.46 -39.78 13.56
C ARG A 258 76.78 -40.12 15.04
N ARG A 259 76.94 -41.45 15.25
CA ARG A 259 77.64 -42.22 16.32
C ARG A 259 76.80 -42.53 17.55
N ASP A 260 76.75 -43.74 18.10
CA ASP A 260 77.32 -45.07 17.82
C ASP A 260 76.32 -46.11 18.38
#